data_AF-A0A969RV05-F1
#
_entry.id   AF-A0A969RV05-F1
#
_cell.length_a   1.000
_cell.length_b   1.000
_cell.length_c   1.000
_cell.angle_alpha   90.00
_cell.angle_beta   90.00
_cell.angle_gamma   90.00
#
_symmetry.space_group_name_H-M   'P 1'
#
loop_
_entity.id
_entity.type
_entity.pdbx_description
1 polymer ?
#
loop_
_entity_poly.entity_id
_entity_poly.type
_entity_poly.pdbx_seq_one_letter_code
_entity_poly.pdbx_strand_id
1 'polypeptide(L)'
;MVANLSGRMESIEGQYEEIKAENQLLKEQVKQNSKNSSKPLSQDLGKGFKAKEKKEGKKKRGAQPGHEGHERRLYPIAQCQSVKEYYPDRCIQCGAALRGDDREPYRVQIVEIPQVVPQVSEHRFHCLEFEVMNKG
;
A
#
# COMPACT_ATOMS: atom_id res chain seq x y z
N MET A 1 20.82 24.46 -62.26
CA MET A 1 20.60 25.09 -60.93
C MET A 1 19.41 24.49 -60.19
N VAL A 2 18.23 24.32 -60.83
CA VAL A 2 17.01 23.81 -60.17
C VAL A 2 17.20 22.44 -59.48
N ALA A 3 17.82 21.47 -60.15
CA ALA A 3 18.04 20.13 -59.57
C ALA A 3 18.91 20.12 -58.30
N ASN A 4 19.89 21.04 -58.19
CA ASN A 4 20.74 21.16 -57.01
C ASN A 4 19.97 21.80 -55.83
N LEU A 5 19.10 22.76 -56.13
CA LEU A 5 18.24 23.40 -55.12
C LEU A 5 17.20 22.42 -54.58
N SER A 6 16.59 21.59 -55.43
CA SER A 6 15.64 20.54 -55.01
C SER A 6 16.29 19.50 -54.10
N GLY A 7 17.49 19.01 -54.43
CA GLY A 7 18.21 18.08 -53.56
C GLY A 7 18.62 18.69 -52.22
N ARG A 8 18.92 20.00 -52.17
CA ARG A 8 19.17 20.72 -50.91
C ARG A 8 17.91 20.88 -50.07
N MET A 9 16.75 21.09 -50.69
CA MET A 9 15.47 21.16 -49.98
C MET A 9 15.13 19.81 -49.34
N GLU A 10 15.23 18.70 -50.07
CA GLU A 10 14.99 17.36 -49.53
C GLU A 10 15.94 17.03 -48.37
N SER A 11 17.22 17.40 -48.48
CA SER A 11 18.18 17.20 -47.40
C SER A 11 17.88 18.04 -46.15
N ILE A 12 17.37 19.26 -46.30
CA ILE A 12 17.02 20.13 -45.18
C ILE A 12 15.73 19.65 -44.51
N GLU A 13 14.75 19.21 -45.29
CA GLU A 13 13.50 18.64 -44.79
C GLU A 13 13.75 17.36 -43.96
N GLY A 14 14.67 16.50 -44.43
CA GLY A 14 15.09 15.33 -43.67
C GLY A 14 15.71 15.68 -42.31
N GLN A 15 16.66 16.63 -42.29
CA GLN A 15 17.28 17.08 -41.04
C GLN A 15 16.27 17.77 -40.10
N TYR A 16 15.30 18.50 -40.66
CA TYR A 16 14.27 19.17 -39.86
C TYR A 16 13.39 18.16 -39.12
N GLU A 17 12.94 17.11 -39.80
CA GLU A 17 12.10 16.09 -39.16
C GLU A 17 12.88 15.27 -38.13
N GLU A 18 14.17 14.99 -38.36
CA GLU A 18 15.04 14.34 -37.37
C GLU A 18 15.19 15.18 -36.10
N ILE A 19 15.57 16.45 -36.23
CA ILE A 19 15.76 17.38 -35.11
C ILE A 19 14.45 17.62 -34.36
N LYS A 20 13.32 17.65 -35.08
CA LYS A 20 11.98 17.83 -34.51
C LYS A 20 11.56 16.61 -33.69
N ALA A 21 11.82 15.40 -34.19
CA ALA A 21 11.57 14.17 -33.46
C ALA A 21 12.41 14.10 -32.18
N GLU A 22 13.70 14.41 -32.25
CA GLU A 22 14.58 14.46 -31.08
C GLU A 22 14.11 15.52 -30.07
N ASN A 23 13.71 16.71 -30.53
CA ASN A 23 13.17 17.75 -29.66
C ASN A 23 11.88 17.31 -28.95
N GLN A 24 11.00 16.58 -29.62
CA GLN A 24 9.77 16.07 -29.02
C GLN A 24 10.10 15.07 -27.91
N LEU A 25 10.98 14.11 -28.18
CA LEU A 25 11.44 13.13 -27.19
C LEU A 25 12.09 13.78 -25.97
N LEU A 26 12.99 14.74 -26.18
CA LEU A 26 13.65 15.46 -25.08
C LEU A 26 12.65 16.28 -24.26
N LYS A 27 11.68 16.94 -24.90
CA LYS A 27 10.61 17.69 -24.19
C LYS A 27 9.74 16.76 -23.34
N GLU A 28 9.41 15.58 -23.85
CA GLU A 28 8.66 14.58 -23.10
C GLU A 28 9.45 14.06 -21.89
N GLN A 29 10.75 13.78 -22.06
CA GLN A 29 11.62 13.33 -20.98
C GLN A 29 11.80 14.38 -19.87
N VAL A 30 11.92 15.66 -20.24
CA VAL A 30 12.06 16.76 -19.26
C VAL A 30 10.76 17.00 -18.49
N LYS A 31 9.60 16.84 -19.13
CA LYS A 31 8.28 17.06 -18.52
C LYS A 31 7.90 15.96 -17.52
N GLN A 32 8.57 14.81 -17.52
CA GLN A 32 8.33 13.74 -16.57
C GLN A 32 8.97 14.04 -15.20
N ASN A 33 8.15 13.96 -14.15
CA ASN A 33 8.52 14.03 -12.75
C ASN A 33 7.79 12.93 -11.96
N SER A 34 8.14 12.76 -10.68
CA SER A 34 7.54 11.72 -9.83
C SER A 34 6.02 11.88 -9.65
N LYS A 35 5.44 13.05 -9.97
CA LYS A 35 4.01 13.32 -9.83
C LYS A 35 3.19 12.85 -11.03
N ASN A 36 3.80 12.73 -12.21
CA ASN A 36 3.09 12.41 -13.45
C ASN A 36 3.58 11.15 -14.17
N SER A 37 4.61 10.46 -13.66
CA SER A 37 5.24 9.34 -14.37
C SER A 37 5.37 8.04 -13.57
N SER A 38 4.72 7.93 -12.41
CA SER A 38 4.82 6.77 -11.48
C SER A 38 6.26 6.40 -11.08
N LYS A 39 7.24 7.24 -11.43
CA LYS A 39 8.65 7.10 -11.08
C LYS A 39 8.86 7.44 -9.61
N PRO A 40 9.77 6.73 -8.92
CA PRO A 40 10.02 6.99 -7.52
C PRO A 40 10.54 8.41 -7.30
N LEU A 41 10.12 9.04 -6.20
CA LEU A 41 10.49 10.41 -5.80
C LEU A 41 12.02 10.61 -5.73
N SER A 42 12.78 9.52 -5.52
CA SER A 42 14.25 9.54 -5.51
C SER A 42 14.88 9.98 -6.83
N GLN A 43 14.21 9.78 -7.97
CA GLN A 43 14.69 10.23 -9.28
C GLN A 43 14.55 11.75 -9.49
N ASP A 44 13.70 12.44 -8.72
CA ASP A 44 13.57 13.90 -8.75
C ASP A 44 14.63 14.61 -7.88
N LEU A 45 15.33 13.88 -7.00
CA LEU A 45 16.30 14.46 -6.06
C LEU A 45 17.51 15.11 -6.76
N GLY A 46 17.90 14.62 -7.94
CA GLY A 46 18.96 15.20 -8.76
C GLY A 46 18.57 16.48 -9.51
N LYS A 47 17.28 16.79 -9.64
CA LYS A 47 16.74 17.95 -10.39
C LYS A 47 16.47 19.18 -9.50
N GLY A 48 17.13 19.28 -8.34
CA GLY A 48 16.97 20.42 -7.42
C GLY A 48 15.71 20.34 -6.56
N PHE A 49 15.24 19.14 -6.23
CA PHE A 49 14.14 18.96 -5.28
C PHE A 49 14.55 19.49 -3.90
N LYS A 50 14.04 20.67 -3.54
CA LYS A 50 14.08 21.13 -2.15
C LYS A 50 12.98 20.43 -1.38
N ALA A 51 13.35 19.51 -0.50
CA ALA A 51 12.42 18.97 0.48
C ALA A 51 11.79 20.15 1.22
N LYS A 52 10.46 20.30 1.12
CA LYS A 52 9.76 21.32 1.91
C LYS A 52 10.02 21.02 3.37
N GLU A 53 10.60 21.99 4.08
CA GLU A 53 10.76 21.91 5.54
C GLU A 53 9.39 21.59 6.15
N LYS A 54 9.31 20.43 6.82
CA LYS A 54 8.11 20.08 7.57
C LYS A 54 8.02 21.08 8.72
N LYS A 55 7.08 22.02 8.62
CA LYS A 55 6.66 22.84 9.77
C LYS A 55 6.28 21.87 10.88
N GLU A 56 6.92 21.98 12.04
CA GLU A 56 6.54 21.22 13.22
C GLU A 56 5.06 21.48 13.50
N GLY A 57 4.26 20.43 13.37
CA GLY A 57 2.83 20.54 13.63
C GLY A 57 2.62 20.86 15.11
N LYS A 58 1.91 21.95 15.41
CA LYS A 58 1.49 22.33 16.78
C LYS A 58 0.63 21.26 17.49
N LYS A 59 0.24 20.21 16.79
CA LYS A 59 -0.60 19.13 17.32
C LYS A 59 0.27 18.15 18.08
N LYS A 60 0.01 18.01 19.38
CA LYS A 60 0.58 16.96 20.21
C LYS A 60 0.21 15.60 19.60
N ARG A 61 1.13 14.63 19.72
CA ARG A 61 0.87 13.23 19.34
C ARG A 61 -0.31 12.71 20.18
N GLY A 62 -1.26 12.04 19.53
CA GLY A 62 -2.46 11.49 20.16
C GLY A 62 -3.77 12.13 19.66
N ALA A 63 -4.90 11.53 20.07
CA ALA A 63 -6.22 12.07 19.82
C ALA A 63 -6.34 13.47 20.44
N GLN A 64 -6.96 14.42 19.72
CA GLN A 64 -7.16 15.76 20.28
C GLN A 64 -8.24 15.70 21.38
N PRO A 65 -8.21 16.62 22.36
CA PRO A 65 -9.30 16.74 23.33
C PRO A 65 -10.66 16.86 22.63
N GLY A 66 -11.64 16.06 23.05
CA GLY A 66 -12.99 16.00 22.43
C GLY A 66 -13.18 14.93 21.37
N HIS A 67 -12.14 14.17 20.99
CA HIS A 67 -12.34 12.96 20.19
C HIS A 67 -12.88 11.83 21.05
N GLU A 68 -14.06 11.30 20.69
CA GLU A 68 -14.57 10.06 21.28
C GLU A 68 -13.62 8.90 20.97
N GLY A 69 -13.33 8.10 22.00
CA GLY A 69 -12.53 6.90 21.85
C GLY A 69 -13.28 5.88 21.00
N HIS A 70 -12.62 5.35 19.98
CA HIS A 70 -13.10 4.17 19.28
C HIS A 70 -12.54 2.92 19.96
N GLU A 71 -13.35 2.26 20.76
CA GLU A 71 -13.05 0.95 21.31
C GLU A 71 -13.70 -0.17 20.47
N ARG A 72 -13.13 -1.38 20.58
CA ARG A 72 -13.73 -2.56 19.96
C ARG A 72 -15.02 -2.89 20.70
N ARG A 73 -16.14 -2.95 19.97
CA ARG A 73 -17.41 -3.43 20.51
C ARG A 73 -17.26 -4.87 20.95
N LEU A 74 -17.71 -5.17 22.15
CA LEU A 74 -17.76 -6.53 22.66
C LEU A 74 -18.78 -7.36 21.86
N TYR A 75 -18.42 -8.61 21.57
CA TYR A 75 -19.35 -9.59 21.05
C TYR A 75 -20.47 -9.88 22.08
N PRO A 76 -21.71 -10.15 21.64
CA PRO A 76 -22.78 -10.63 22.52
C PRO A 76 -22.38 -11.94 23.21
N ILE A 77 -22.86 -12.16 24.44
CA ILE A 77 -22.58 -13.39 25.21
C ILE A 77 -22.97 -14.65 24.43
N ALA A 78 -24.09 -14.60 23.68
CA ALA A 78 -24.55 -15.72 22.85
C ALA A 78 -23.58 -16.13 21.73
N GLN A 79 -22.61 -15.27 21.37
CA GLN A 79 -21.57 -15.56 20.39
C GLN A 79 -20.25 -15.99 21.04
N CYS A 80 -20.11 -15.87 22.36
CA CYS A 80 -18.94 -16.38 23.07
C CYS A 80 -19.03 -17.90 23.19
N GLN A 81 -17.95 -18.60 22.86
CA GLN A 81 -17.87 -20.06 23.03
C GLN A 81 -18.01 -20.47 24.51
N SER A 82 -17.50 -19.66 25.43
CA SER A 82 -17.65 -19.83 26.87
C SER A 82 -17.50 -18.48 27.58
N VAL A 83 -18.14 -18.32 28.73
CA VAL A 83 -17.93 -17.21 29.65
C VAL A 83 -17.40 -17.77 30.97
N LYS A 84 -16.30 -17.22 31.45
CA LYS A 84 -15.70 -17.59 32.73
C LYS A 84 -15.66 -16.38 33.65
N GLU A 85 -16.34 -16.51 34.78
CA GLU A 85 -16.42 -15.45 35.79
C GLU A 85 -15.23 -15.53 36.75
N TYR A 86 -14.68 -14.39 37.11
CA TYR A 86 -13.55 -14.26 38.03
C TYR A 86 -13.90 -13.29 39.15
N TYR A 87 -14.16 -13.82 40.34
CA TYR A 87 -14.44 -13.04 41.53
C TYR A 87 -13.20 -12.98 42.43
N PRO A 88 -12.70 -11.79 42.79
CA PRO A 88 -11.62 -11.68 43.76
C PRO A 88 -12.15 -12.08 45.15
N ASP A 89 -11.40 -12.93 45.84
CA ASP A 89 -11.73 -13.38 47.19
C ASP A 89 -11.20 -12.41 48.27
N ARG A 90 -10.18 -11.61 47.92
CA ARG A 90 -9.50 -10.67 48.81
C ARG A 90 -9.17 -9.35 48.13
N CYS A 91 -9.17 -8.29 48.91
CA CYS A 91 -8.72 -6.97 48.47
C CYS A 91 -7.21 -6.98 48.19
N ILE A 92 -6.80 -6.53 47.00
CA ILE A 92 -5.39 -6.47 46.61
C ILE A 92 -4.55 -5.50 47.46
N GLN A 93 -5.18 -4.50 48.09
CA GLN A 93 -4.48 -3.48 48.86
C GLN A 93 -4.36 -3.83 50.37
N CYS A 94 -5.39 -4.43 50.97
CA CYS A 94 -5.43 -4.68 52.42
C CYS A 94 -5.67 -6.15 52.81
N GLY A 95 -5.93 -7.06 51.86
CA GLY A 95 -6.10 -8.50 52.11
C GLY A 95 -7.43 -8.91 52.76
N ALA A 96 -8.31 -7.96 53.08
CA ALA A 96 -9.63 -8.22 53.62
C ALA A 96 -10.47 -9.08 52.67
N ALA A 97 -11.29 -9.98 53.23
CA ALA A 97 -12.15 -10.85 52.45
C ALA A 97 -13.23 -10.03 51.72
N LEU A 98 -13.41 -10.28 50.43
CA LEU A 98 -14.42 -9.65 49.60
C LEU A 98 -15.63 -10.57 49.45
N ARG A 99 -16.83 -9.96 49.48
CA ARG A 99 -18.12 -10.61 49.27
C ARG A 99 -19.03 -9.61 48.56
N GLY A 100 -19.80 -10.08 47.57
CA GLY A 100 -20.71 -9.24 46.81
C GLY A 100 -21.06 -9.85 45.47
N ASP A 101 -22.03 -9.24 44.80
CA ASP A 101 -22.43 -9.53 43.43
C ASP A 101 -22.23 -8.24 42.61
N ASP A 102 -21.56 -8.35 41.47
CA ASP A 102 -21.32 -7.24 40.56
C ASP A 102 -22.11 -7.47 39.27
N ARG A 103 -23.05 -6.56 38.99
CA ARG A 103 -23.94 -6.64 37.82
C ARG A 103 -23.29 -6.08 36.55
N GLU A 104 -22.22 -5.30 36.68
CA GLU A 104 -21.54 -4.64 35.57
C GLU A 104 -20.03 -4.91 35.63
N PRO A 105 -19.60 -6.19 35.53
CA PRO A 105 -18.20 -6.54 35.64
C PRO A 105 -17.37 -5.93 34.51
N TYR A 106 -16.08 -5.69 34.78
CA TYR A 106 -15.13 -5.36 33.73
C TYR A 106 -14.96 -6.55 32.79
N ARG A 107 -15.11 -6.32 31.48
CA ARG A 107 -15.14 -7.37 30.45
C ARG A 107 -13.93 -7.31 29.54
N VAL A 108 -13.28 -8.46 29.35
CA VAL A 108 -12.24 -8.68 28.34
C VAL A 108 -12.64 -9.88 27.51
N GLN A 109 -12.57 -9.77 26.18
CA GLN A 109 -12.82 -10.87 25.26
C GLN A 109 -11.53 -11.26 24.55
N ILE A 110 -11.16 -12.53 24.67
CA ILE A 110 -10.06 -13.13 23.93
C ILE A 110 -10.67 -13.77 22.69
N VAL A 111 -10.25 -13.29 21.51
CA VAL A 111 -10.69 -13.81 20.21
C VAL A 111 -9.52 -14.54 19.59
N GLU A 112 -9.55 -15.87 19.66
CA GLU A 112 -8.55 -16.73 19.05
C GLU A 112 -9.05 -17.26 17.71
N ILE A 113 -8.18 -17.26 16.71
CA ILE A 113 -8.43 -17.94 15.45
C ILE A 113 -7.96 -19.38 15.66
N PRO A 114 -8.82 -20.40 15.47
CA PRO A 114 -8.42 -21.79 15.63
C PRO A 114 -7.32 -22.13 14.62
N GLN A 115 -6.59 -23.23 14.86
CA GLN A 115 -5.55 -23.68 13.95
C GLN A 115 -6.13 -23.88 12.53
N VAL A 116 -5.65 -23.08 11.59
CA VAL A 116 -6.06 -23.16 10.18
C VAL A 116 -5.16 -24.16 9.47
N VAL A 117 -5.76 -25.17 8.86
CA VAL A 117 -5.04 -26.13 8.00
C VAL A 117 -4.79 -25.47 6.63
N PRO A 118 -3.56 -25.49 6.09
CA PRO A 118 -3.29 -24.88 4.80
C PRO A 118 -4.02 -25.62 3.68
N GLN A 119 -4.62 -24.85 2.76
CA GLN A 119 -5.09 -25.39 1.48
C GLN A 119 -3.91 -25.39 0.51
N VAL A 120 -3.50 -26.57 0.05
CA VAL A 120 -2.38 -26.74 -0.88
C VAL A 120 -2.92 -27.06 -2.26
N SER A 121 -2.64 -26.21 -3.24
CA SER A 121 -2.90 -26.47 -4.65
C SER A 121 -1.60 -26.50 -5.43
N GLU A 122 -1.37 -27.59 -6.17
CA GLU A 122 -0.23 -27.72 -7.07
C GLU A 122 -0.67 -27.48 -8.51
N HIS A 123 -0.03 -26.54 -9.19
CA HIS A 123 -0.27 -26.26 -10.61
C HIS A 123 0.93 -26.75 -11.41
N ARG A 124 0.69 -27.72 -12.30
CA ARG A 124 1.72 -28.29 -13.18
C ARG A 124 1.51 -27.80 -14.60
N PHE A 125 2.57 -27.26 -15.16
CA PHE A 125 2.60 -26.81 -16.55
C PHE A 125 3.55 -27.74 -17.30
N HIS A 126 3.00 -28.47 -18.26
CA HIS A 126 3.76 -29.42 -19.07
C HIS A 126 4.16 -28.76 -20.38
N CYS A 127 5.42 -28.91 -20.78
CA CYS A 127 5.85 -28.62 -22.14
C CYS A 127 5.57 -29.86 -22.98
N LEU A 128 4.71 -29.75 -23.99
CA LEU A 128 4.37 -30.84 -24.91
C LEU A 128 4.95 -30.51 -26.29
N GLU A 129 5.47 -31.52 -26.96
CA GLU A 129 5.92 -31.41 -28.35
C GLU A 129 4.77 -31.75 -29.30
N PHE A 130 4.79 -31.19 -30.52
CA PHE A 130 3.80 -31.50 -31.55
C PHE A 130 4.33 -32.56 -32.51
N GLU A 131 3.46 -33.50 -32.91
CA GLU A 131 3.80 -34.55 -33.87
C GLU A 131 3.65 -34.01 -35.30
N VAL A 132 4.73 -34.05 -36.10
CA VAL A 132 4.67 -33.68 -37.53
C VAL A 132 4.24 -34.90 -38.33
N MET A 133 2.98 -34.94 -38.76
CA MET A 133 2.53 -35.92 -39.74
C MET A 133 3.14 -35.59 -41.11
N ASN A 134 4.19 -36.32 -41.50
CA ASN A 134 4.75 -36.27 -42.85
C ASN A 134 3.71 -36.81 -43.85
N LYS A 135 3.11 -35.91 -44.64
CA LYS A 135 2.32 -36.30 -45.83
C LYS A 135 3.29 -36.61 -46.96
N GLY A 136 3.37 -37.90 -47.32
CA GLY A 136 4.01 -38.37 -48.54
C GLY A 136 3.20 -38.04 -49.79
#